data_AF-A0A7C3APQ5-F1
#
_entry.id   AF-A0A7C3APQ5-F1
#
_cell.length_a   1.000
_cell.length_b   1.000
_cell.length_c   1.000
_cell.angle_alpha   90.00
_cell.angle_beta   90.00
_cell.angle_gamma   90.00
#
_symmetry.space_group_name_H-M   'P 1'
#
loop_
_entity.id
_entity.type
_entity.pdbx_description
1 polymer ?
#
loop_
_entity_poly.entity_id
_entity_poly.type
_entity_poly.pdbx_seq_one_letter_code
_entity_poly.pdbx_strand_id
1 'polypeptide(L)'
;MVCPKCLGRMRTVERNDVVFERCVECGGVFLDRGELEQLARAETTYYRRRTDWHDDDDDDDWHERRKHGKRKKARHFLEELLDF
;
A
#
# COMPACT_ATOMS: atom_id res chain seq x y z
N MET A 1 -21.39 2.69 9.45
CA MET A 1 -21.60 1.25 9.74
C MET A 1 -20.94 0.88 11.07
N VAL A 2 -21.18 -0.32 11.60
CA VAL A 2 -20.57 -0.80 12.86
C VAL A 2 -19.44 -1.76 12.52
N CYS A 3 -18.29 -1.63 13.19
CA CYS A 3 -17.14 -2.47 12.93
C CYS A 3 -17.45 -3.95 13.27
N PRO A 4 -17.30 -4.91 12.33
CA PRO A 4 -17.59 -6.31 12.61
C PRO A 4 -16.58 -6.95 13.59
N LYS A 5 -15.43 -6.30 13.82
CA LYS A 5 -14.37 -6.80 14.70
C LYS A 5 -14.54 -6.40 16.16
N CYS A 6 -14.96 -5.16 16.43
CA CYS A 6 -15.04 -4.63 17.80
C CYS A 6 -16.34 -3.90 18.11
N LEU A 7 -17.31 -3.88 17.19
CA LEU A 7 -18.57 -3.14 17.29
C LEU A 7 -18.42 -1.62 17.45
N GLY A 8 -17.22 -1.10 17.22
CA GLY A 8 -16.92 0.33 17.29
C GLY A 8 -17.46 1.13 16.11
N ARG A 9 -17.38 2.46 16.23
CA ARG A 9 -17.81 3.39 15.18
C ARG A 9 -16.87 3.34 13.98
N MET A 10 -17.45 3.33 12.78
CA MET A 10 -16.69 3.44 11.53
C MET A 10 -16.82 4.85 10.96
N ARG A 11 -15.77 5.28 10.25
CA ARG A 11 -15.72 6.51 9.48
C ARG A 11 -15.34 6.20 8.04
N THR A 12 -15.97 6.89 7.10
CA THR A 12 -15.58 6.88 5.69
C THR A 12 -14.27 7.65 5.51
N VAL A 13 -13.34 7.09 4.75
CA VAL A 13 -12.06 7.69 4.40
C VAL A 13 -11.85 7.54 2.89
N GLU A 14 -11.29 8.58 2.27
CA GLU A 14 -10.92 8.58 0.85
C GLU A 14 -9.42 8.85 0.69
N ARG A 15 -8.72 7.93 0.00
CA ARG A 15 -7.28 8.00 -0.27
C ARG A 15 -6.95 7.31 -1.59
N ASN A 16 -6.09 7.93 -2.41
CA ASN A 16 -5.65 7.40 -3.70
C ASN A 16 -6.82 6.96 -4.59
N ASP A 17 -7.90 7.75 -4.60
CA ASP A 17 -9.16 7.47 -5.30
C ASP A 17 -9.87 6.18 -4.84
N VAL A 18 -9.56 5.70 -3.63
CA VAL A 18 -10.23 4.57 -2.97
C VAL A 18 -10.99 5.10 -1.76
N VAL A 19 -12.31 4.87 -1.77
CA VAL A 19 -13.20 5.10 -0.63
C VAL A 19 -13.31 3.81 0.17
N PHE A 20 -13.17 3.89 1.50
CA PHE A 20 -13.31 2.75 2.40
C PHE A 20 -13.73 3.19 3.81
N GLU A 21 -14.26 2.25 4.59
CA GLU A 21 -14.65 2.48 5.98
C GLU A 21 -13.56 2.03 6.95
N ARG A 22 -13.13 2.92 7.86
CA ARG A 22 -12.17 2.61 8.92
C ARG A 22 -12.81 2.72 10.30
N CYS A 23 -12.59 1.72 11.13
CA CYS A 23 -12.96 1.76 12.54
C CYS A 23 -12.05 2.72 13.32
N VAL A 24 -12.65 3.64 14.08
CA VAL A 24 -11.89 4.61 14.91
C VAL A 24 -11.30 3.98 16.17
N GLU A 25 -11.80 2.82 16.58
CA GLU A 25 -11.38 2.15 17.82
C GLU A 25 -10.26 1.14 17.59
N CYS A 26 -10.41 0.23 16.62
CA CYS A 26 -9.43 -0.84 16.37
C CYS A 26 -8.60 -0.66 15.10
N GLY A 27 -8.87 0.41 14.32
CA GLY A 27 -8.19 0.67 13.05
C GLY A 27 -8.56 -0.29 11.92
N GLY A 28 -9.47 -1.24 12.14
CA GLY A 28 -9.92 -2.19 11.12
C GLY A 28 -10.56 -1.48 9.93
N VAL A 29 -10.23 -1.94 8.72
CA VAL A 29 -10.79 -1.45 7.47
C VAL A 29 -11.84 -2.42 6.97
N PHE A 30 -12.93 -1.87 6.46
CA PHE A 30 -13.99 -2.61 5.79
C PHE A 30 -14.14 -2.07 4.38
N LEU A 31 -14.25 -2.99 3.43
CA LEU A 31 -14.36 -2.72 2.01
C LEU A 31 -15.57 -3.48 1.49
N ASP A 32 -16.50 -2.76 0.88
CA ASP A 32 -17.56 -3.38 0.11
C ASP A 32 -17.04 -3.91 -1.24
N ARG A 33 -17.84 -4.73 -1.92
CA ARG A 33 -17.44 -5.36 -3.20
C ARG A 33 -16.95 -4.34 -4.25
N GLY A 34 -17.60 -3.18 -4.35
CA GLY A 34 -17.22 -2.13 -5.29
C GLY A 34 -16.00 -1.31 -4.87
N GLU A 35 -15.72 -1.21 -3.57
CA GLU A 35 -14.55 -0.52 -3.03
C GLU A 35 -13.29 -1.37 -3.21
N LEU A 36 -13.42 -2.69 -3.06
CA LEU A 36 -12.34 -3.63 -3.33
C LEU A 36 -11.84 -3.56 -4.78
N GLU A 37 -12.76 -3.38 -5.74
CA GLU A 37 -12.37 -3.22 -7.14
C GLU A 37 -11.61 -1.89 -7.37
N GLN A 38 -12.05 -0.80 -6.73
CA GLN A 38 -11.33 0.48 -6.76
C GLN A 38 -9.93 0.33 -6.16
N LEU A 39 -9.81 -0.37 -5.03
CA LEU A 39 -8.53 -0.68 -4.39
C LEU A 39 -7.58 -1.43 -5.32
N ALA A 40 -8.05 -2.48 -5.99
CA ALA A 40 -7.24 -3.28 -6.91
C ALA A 40 -6.76 -2.47 -8.13
N ARG A 41 -7.61 -1.58 -8.66
CA ARG A 41 -7.24 -0.66 -9.74
C ARG A 41 -6.18 0.35 -9.29
N ALA A 42 -6.34 0.91 -8.09
CA ALA A 42 -5.37 1.83 -7.49
C ALA A 42 -4.02 1.15 -7.23
N GLU A 43 -4.02 -0.08 -6.72
CA GLU A 43 -2.82 -0.90 -6.50
C GLU A 43 -2.03 -1.12 -7.81
N THR A 44 -2.73 -1.55 -8.86
CA THR A 44 -2.14 -1.78 -10.19
C THR A 44 -1.48 -0.51 -10.72
N THR A 45 -2.16 0.63 -10.57
CA THR A 45 -1.67 1.94 -11.01
C THR A 45 -0.44 2.38 -10.22
N TYR A 46 -0.45 2.17 -8.89
CA TYR A 46 0.67 2.49 -8.00
C TYR A 46 1.93 1.72 -8.37
N TYR A 47 1.83 0.39 -8.54
CA TYR A 47 2.99 -0.42 -8.90
C TYR A 47 3.49 -0.12 -10.31
N ARG A 48 2.59 0.12 -11.28
CA ARG A 48 2.98 0.54 -12.64
C ARG A 48 3.82 1.83 -12.63
N ARG A 49 3.45 2.81 -11.80
CA ARG A 49 4.21 4.07 -11.68
C ARG A 49 5.58 3.86 -11.02
N ARG A 50 5.69 2.89 -10.13
CA ARG A 50 6.91 2.64 -9.36
C ARG A 50 7.95 1.83 -10.13
N THR A 51 7.53 0.90 -10.98
CA THR A 51 8.42 0.02 -11.76
C THR A 51 9.22 0.75 -12.85
N ASP A 52 8.96 2.03 -13.08
CA ASP A 52 9.66 2.89 -14.05
C ASP A 52 11.13 3.20 -13.67
N TRP A 53 11.62 2.69 -12.52
CA TRP A 53 12.96 3.00 -11.99
C TRP A 53 13.80 1.78 -11.59
N HIS A 54 13.84 0.70 -12.39
CA HIS A 54 14.82 -0.39 -12.22
C HIS A 54 15.01 -1.19 -13.52
N ASP A 55 15.77 -0.65 -14.47
CA ASP A 55 16.25 -1.47 -15.60
C ASP A 55 17.66 -1.11 -16.14
N ASP A 56 18.46 -0.24 -15.49
CA ASP A 56 19.75 0.20 -16.09
C ASP A 56 21.05 -0.07 -15.32
N ASP A 57 21.07 -0.71 -14.14
CA ASP A 57 22.37 -0.97 -13.46
C ASP A 57 22.36 -2.24 -12.59
N ASP A 58 22.89 -3.36 -13.11
CA ASP A 58 23.81 -4.28 -12.41
C ASP A 58 24.02 -5.58 -13.24
N ASP A 59 24.67 -5.50 -14.42
CA ASP A 59 25.21 -6.69 -15.12
C ASP A 59 26.73 -6.89 -14.89
N ASP A 60 27.40 -6.07 -14.07
CA ASP A 60 28.86 -6.11 -14.02
C ASP A 60 29.50 -5.59 -12.70
N ASP A 61 29.24 -6.23 -11.55
CA ASP A 61 30.26 -6.34 -10.48
C ASP A 61 29.93 -7.43 -9.43
N TRP A 62 30.31 -8.68 -9.69
CA TRP A 62 30.20 -9.78 -8.71
C TRP A 62 31.46 -9.96 -7.83
N HIS A 63 32.41 -9.03 -7.84
CA HIS A 63 33.69 -9.19 -7.12
C HIS A 63 34.03 -8.18 -6.02
N GLU A 64 33.28 -7.08 -5.77
CA GLU A 64 33.70 -6.09 -4.74
C GLU A 64 32.67 -5.67 -3.67
N ARG A 65 31.41 -6.14 -3.71
CA ARG A 65 30.32 -5.59 -2.86
C ARG A 65 30.11 -6.19 -1.46
N ARG A 66 31.19 -6.59 -0.76
CA ARG A 66 31.11 -7.12 0.62
C ARG A 66 30.83 -6.09 1.73
N LYS A 67 30.65 -4.79 1.45
CA LYS A 67 30.61 -3.79 2.55
C LYS A 67 29.47 -2.78 2.62
N HIS A 68 28.73 -2.42 1.56
CA HIS A 68 27.68 -1.40 1.71
C HIS A 68 26.54 -1.58 0.71
N GLY A 69 25.46 -2.22 1.14
CA GLY A 69 24.22 -2.31 0.37
C GLY A 69 23.02 -2.04 1.28
N LYS A 70 22.81 -0.78 1.69
CA LYS A 70 21.57 -0.39 2.36
C LYS A 70 20.45 -0.47 1.33
N ARG A 71 19.77 -1.62 1.25
CA ARG A 71 18.56 -1.82 0.46
C ARG A 71 17.55 -0.74 0.83
N LYS A 72 17.28 0.21 -0.07
CA LYS A 72 16.22 1.21 0.12
C LYS A 72 14.90 0.45 0.11
N LYS A 73 14.24 0.39 1.27
CA LYS A 73 12.96 -0.32 1.42
C LYS A 73 11.93 0.42 0.61
N ALA A 74 11.51 -0.21 -0.48
CA ALA A 74 10.54 0.34 -1.38
C ALA A 74 9.19 0.34 -0.63
N ARG A 75 8.67 1.52 -0.20
CA ARG A 75 7.37 1.69 0.48
C ARG A 75 6.25 0.94 -0.25
N HIS A 76 5.46 0.12 0.44
CA HIS A 76 4.39 -0.67 -0.20
C HIS A 76 3.11 0.16 -0.35
N PHE A 77 2.30 -0.11 -1.38
CA PHE A 77 1.03 0.60 -1.63
C PHE A 77 0.10 0.61 -0.41
N LEU A 78 -0.14 -0.55 0.20
CA LEU A 78 -1.01 -0.69 1.37
C LEU A 78 -0.44 -0.02 2.62
N GLU A 79 0.88 0.05 2.74
CA GLU A 79 1.53 0.76 3.85
C GLU A 79 1.27 2.26 3.73
N GLU A 80 1.30 2.82 2.52
CA GLU A 80 1.00 4.23 2.26
C GLU A 80 -0.51 4.54 2.34
N LEU A 81 -1.36 3.64 1.84
CA LEU A 81 -2.81 3.80 1.88
C LEU A 81 -3.37 3.71 3.30
N LEU A 82 -2.77 2.86 4.14
CA LEU A 82 -3.16 2.65 5.53
C LEU A 82 -2.25 3.37 6.53
N ASP A 83 -1.36 4.25 6.05
CA ASP A 83 -0.53 5.13 6.90
C ASP A 83 -1.42 6.22 7.50
N PHE A 84 -1.52 6.25 8.82
CA PHE A 84 -2.38 7.18 9.55
C PHE A 84 -1.80 7.59 10.90
#